data_AF-A0A6G0SLK6-F1
#
_entry.id   AF-A0A6G0SLK6-F1
#
_cell.length_a   1.000
_cell.length_b   1.000
_cell.length_c   1.000
_cell.angle_alpha   90.00
_cell.angle_beta   90.00
_cell.angle_gamma   90.00
#
_symmetry.space_group_name_H-M   'P 1'
#
loop_
_entity.id
_entity.type
_entity.pdbx_description
1 polymer ?
#
loop_
_entity_poly.entity_id
_entity_poly.type
_entity_poly.pdbx_seq_one_letter_code
_entity_poly.pdbx_strand_id
1 'polypeptide(L)'
;MAKVKLRCGVYGEGSVFSVEIERNADVEALQEAIARILSTKEQTVPSRLLTLYLARKNGAWLTDDDSLDVILRGDVDTQCKKMRSSLKLTGYFDESFDNKDGEIHVLVKLSPQQQAGGTMIDHGWTATWLKEFRKTWLPPHQLPRLGELAGFLENELPEKITLHQDIYNTWISKMTSPSTELMAKLFKTDDLKQCVNFVFRLGSRIVYATDPGDTETSFISFWDDLIRTVLNFVLHKIGKSDRNSSRSASTGSNRPDYLFIVDSVCVFRGEEKAPGQPIETPRRELFEKLIWSYGDAPYLFGYAAVGYEARLYAITRVHTGLDAIELGVYDLKHLEGRFLLLLAIFNVARLLQSVASLCPDSAREEYKKLYRDLGVEVLLEPSCVVKTFPKALFQRAKDHAEAVYKVLEEHDIPNVDRLDLADQKAMRLIFKPRGQENPPANLVELFHALANVLQALVKLHAASWMHRDIRWPNVIKSRNGDNSWFLIDFMDAAQSPQVSPSGQHLSKAEHAPEIFCDGSHTTAVDVWSVGQLIRSCPPEVYRSWYDTGRERTQFLELLMDDDPSRRPTAVAALDRVRQLENEYLKRKKRYERKKKQRRM
;
A
#
# COMPACT_ATOMS: atom_id res chain seq x y z
N MET A 1 33.66 -15.15 34.59
CA MET A 1 34.90 -14.59 34.04
C MET A 1 35.07 -13.18 34.60
N ALA A 2 36.28 -12.75 34.93
CA ALA A 2 36.51 -11.43 35.53
C ALA A 2 36.24 -10.32 34.50
N LYS A 3 35.35 -9.38 34.84
CA LYS A 3 35.09 -8.18 34.02
C LYS A 3 35.97 -7.04 34.50
N VAL A 4 36.29 -6.13 33.59
CA VAL A 4 36.99 -4.87 33.87
C VAL A 4 36.11 -3.71 33.41
N LYS A 5 36.05 -2.66 34.23
CA LYS A 5 35.40 -1.40 33.88
C LYS A 5 36.46 -0.41 33.41
N LEU A 6 36.31 0.11 32.20
CA LEU A 6 37.24 1.06 31.58
C LEU A 6 36.51 2.39 31.34
N ARG A 7 37.19 3.51 31.62
CA ARG A 7 36.72 4.85 31.22
C ARG A 7 37.30 5.24 29.88
N CYS A 8 36.43 5.72 29.00
CA CYS A 8 36.72 6.06 27.62
C CYS A 8 36.48 7.55 27.38
N GLY A 9 37.47 8.27 26.85
CA GLY A 9 37.33 9.65 26.38
C GLY A 9 37.30 9.70 24.84
N VAL A 10 36.38 10.46 24.26
CA VAL A 10 36.17 10.54 22.79
C VAL A 10 36.76 11.83 22.22
N TYR A 11 37.68 11.68 21.27
CA TYR A 11 38.23 12.82 20.53
C TYR A 11 37.16 13.51 19.66
N GLY A 12 37.20 14.84 19.61
CA GLY A 12 36.27 15.69 18.85
C GLY A 12 34.95 15.97 19.58
N GLU A 13 34.35 14.95 20.19
CA GLU A 13 33.09 15.08 20.95
C GLU A 13 33.32 15.59 22.38
N GLY A 14 34.47 15.27 23.00
CA GLY A 14 34.80 15.68 24.36
C GLY A 14 34.01 14.92 25.44
N SER A 15 33.30 13.85 25.08
CA SER A 15 32.53 13.04 26.01
C SER A 15 33.37 11.96 26.69
N VAL A 16 33.10 11.69 27.97
CA VAL A 16 33.65 10.57 28.74
C VAL A 16 32.53 9.63 29.17
N PHE A 17 32.74 8.31 29.02
CA PHE A 17 31.80 7.29 29.49
C PHE A 17 32.54 6.03 29.98
N SER A 18 31.82 5.13 30.65
CA SER A 18 32.37 3.85 31.11
C SER A 18 31.85 2.68 30.29
N VAL A 19 32.70 1.68 30.06
CA VAL A 19 32.35 0.40 29.43
C VAL A 19 32.80 -0.76 30.32
N GLU A 20 31.92 -1.74 30.51
CA GLU A 20 32.26 -3.01 31.18
C GLU A 20 32.44 -4.11 30.14
N ILE A 21 33.57 -4.81 30.23
CA ILE A 21 33.95 -5.86 29.27
C ILE A 21 34.69 -7.01 29.97
N GLU A 22 34.66 -8.20 29.39
CA GLU A 22 35.45 -9.34 29.89
C GLU A 22 36.95 -9.06 29.73
N ARG A 23 37.72 -9.32 30.79
CA ARG A 23 39.15 -8.98 30.85
C ARG A 23 39.99 -9.76 29.82
N ASN A 24 39.54 -10.95 29.42
CA ASN A 24 40.16 -11.80 28.41
C ASN A 24 39.65 -11.54 26.98
N ALA A 25 38.74 -10.57 26.79
CA ALA A 25 38.26 -10.19 25.46
C ALA A 25 39.38 -9.56 24.61
N ASP A 26 39.18 -9.55 23.31
CA ASP A 26 40.03 -8.79 22.39
C ASP A 26 39.62 -7.32 22.31
N VAL A 27 40.51 -6.51 21.72
CA VAL A 27 40.28 -5.09 21.50
C VAL A 27 39.12 -4.88 20.50
N GLU A 28 38.86 -5.83 19.59
CA GLU A 28 37.73 -5.80 18.68
C GLU A 28 36.38 -5.83 19.42
N ALA A 29 36.21 -6.73 20.38
CA ALA A 29 35.03 -6.76 21.25
C ALA A 29 34.87 -5.46 22.07
N LEU A 30 35.98 -4.82 22.47
CA LEU A 30 35.94 -3.50 23.10
C LEU A 30 35.47 -2.41 22.13
N GLN A 31 35.93 -2.44 20.88
CA GLN A 31 35.44 -1.53 19.82
C GLN A 31 33.94 -1.72 19.58
N GLU A 32 33.43 -2.96 19.56
CA GLU A 32 31.99 -3.23 19.43
C GLU A 32 31.16 -2.76 20.62
N ALA A 33 31.68 -2.91 21.84
CA ALA A 33 31.01 -2.42 23.04
C ALA A 33 30.92 -0.90 23.04
N ILE A 34 32.01 -0.21 22.68
CA ILE A 34 32.05 1.26 22.57
C ILE A 34 31.14 1.74 21.44
N ALA A 35 31.17 1.09 20.27
CA ALA A 35 30.33 1.44 19.13
C ALA A 35 28.83 1.38 19.44
N ARG A 36 28.40 0.38 20.22
CA ARG A 36 27.01 0.28 20.69
C ARG A 36 26.62 1.44 21.60
N ILE A 37 27.52 1.89 22.47
CA ILE A 37 27.28 3.02 23.37
C ILE A 37 27.19 4.34 22.59
N LEU A 38 28.06 4.52 21.58
CA LEU A 38 28.09 5.72 20.74
C LEU A 38 26.97 5.75 19.67
N SER A 39 26.25 4.65 19.47
CA SER A 39 25.15 4.57 18.49
C SER A 39 23.85 5.10 19.10
N THR A 40 23.11 5.89 18.33
CA THR A 40 21.76 6.38 18.68
C THR A 40 20.69 5.71 17.79
N LYS A 41 19.40 5.98 18.06
CA LYS A 41 18.30 5.52 17.20
C LYS A 41 18.36 6.09 15.77
N GLU A 42 19.08 7.20 15.58
CA GLU A 42 19.16 7.94 14.32
C GLU A 42 20.49 7.70 13.61
N GLN A 43 21.54 7.28 14.32
CA GLN A 43 22.87 7.08 13.78
C GLN A 43 23.58 5.88 14.40
N THR A 44 23.95 4.89 13.57
CA THR A 44 24.76 3.74 14.01
C THR A 44 26.23 4.00 13.74
N VAL A 45 27.08 3.82 14.75
CA VAL A 45 28.53 3.93 14.65
C VAL A 45 29.13 2.53 14.42
N PRO A 46 29.76 2.24 13.27
CA PRO A 46 30.43 0.96 13.05
C PRO A 46 31.71 0.83 13.90
N SER A 47 31.87 -0.29 14.61
CA SER A 47 33.06 -0.59 15.44
C SER A 47 34.38 -0.50 14.68
N ARG A 48 34.40 -0.89 13.41
CA ARG A 48 35.58 -0.79 12.52
C ARG A 48 36.12 0.62 12.30
N LEU A 49 35.34 1.67 12.59
CA LEU A 49 35.76 3.06 12.44
C LEU A 49 36.40 3.64 13.71
N LEU A 50 36.34 2.90 14.82
CA LEU A 50 36.94 3.31 16.08
C LEU A 50 38.41 2.89 16.10
N THR A 51 39.30 3.85 16.32
CA THR A 51 40.69 3.56 16.68
C THR A 51 40.89 3.84 18.15
N LEU A 52 41.30 2.83 18.91
CA LEU A 52 41.51 2.94 20.36
C LEU A 52 42.99 3.16 20.68
N TYR A 53 43.25 4.00 21.68
CA TYR A 53 44.58 4.28 22.22
C TYR A 53 44.57 4.12 23.74
N LEU A 54 45.68 3.69 24.32
CA LEU A 54 45.87 3.74 25.76
C LEU A 54 46.02 5.19 26.22
N ALA A 55 45.19 5.59 27.18
CA ALA A 55 45.20 6.92 27.79
C ALA A 55 46.36 7.07 28.80
N ARG A 56 47.58 6.71 28.39
CA ARG A 56 48.78 6.72 29.24
C ARG A 56 49.83 7.62 28.63
N LYS A 57 50.36 8.58 29.40
CA LYS A 57 51.50 9.44 29.04
C LYS A 57 52.59 9.31 30.09
N ASN A 58 53.84 9.14 29.66
CA ASN A 58 55.01 9.00 30.55
C ASN A 58 54.82 7.97 31.68
N GLY A 59 54.04 6.90 31.44
CA GLY A 59 53.80 5.85 32.43
C GLY A 59 52.64 6.11 33.40
N ALA A 60 51.94 7.25 33.34
CA ALA A 60 50.75 7.56 34.14
C ALA A 60 49.47 7.61 33.30
N TRP A 61 48.32 7.26 33.88
CA TRP A 61 47.01 7.42 33.26
C TRP A 61 46.63 8.91 33.15
N LEU A 62 45.81 9.25 32.17
CA LEU A 62 45.23 10.58 32.09
C LEU A 62 44.14 10.75 33.14
N THR A 63 44.08 11.92 33.76
CA THR A 63 43.04 12.28 34.71
C THR A 63 41.87 12.95 33.99
N ASP A 64 40.66 12.71 34.47
CA ASP A 64 39.42 13.37 34.06
C ASP A 64 39.33 14.77 34.71
N ASP A 65 40.14 15.69 34.19
CA ASP A 65 40.22 17.09 34.61
C ASP A 65 40.15 18.06 33.40
N ASP A 66 40.17 19.37 33.64
CA ASP A 66 40.10 20.39 32.58
C ASP A 66 41.18 20.23 31.49
N SER A 67 42.30 19.55 31.79
CA SER A 67 43.36 19.29 30.81
C SER A 67 42.98 18.18 29.82
N LEU A 68 42.11 17.24 30.23
CA LEU A 68 41.56 16.20 29.35
C LEU A 68 40.68 16.82 28.28
N ASP A 69 39.85 17.80 28.62
CA ASP A 69 38.98 18.50 27.66
C ASP A 69 39.78 19.14 26.53
N VAL A 70 40.94 19.72 26.87
CA VAL A 70 41.87 20.29 25.89
C VAL A 70 42.46 19.18 25.00
N ILE A 71 42.82 18.03 25.57
CA ILE A 71 43.33 16.88 24.82
C ILE A 71 42.26 16.33 23.88
N LEU A 72 41.01 16.17 24.33
CA LEU A 72 39.93 15.61 23.53
C LEU A 72 39.47 16.54 22.39
N ARG A 73 39.68 17.86 22.52
CA ARG A 73 39.41 18.84 21.44
C ARG A 73 40.52 18.90 20.37
N GLY A 74 41.69 18.34 20.66
CA GLY A 74 42.84 18.33 19.75
C GLY A 74 42.94 17.09 18.86
N ASP A 75 44.02 17.00 18.08
CA ASP A 75 44.39 15.79 17.35
C ASP A 75 44.90 14.68 18.28
N VAL A 76 44.92 13.44 17.78
CA VAL A 76 45.43 12.29 18.55
C VAL A 76 46.88 12.53 18.95
N ASP A 77 47.12 12.43 20.27
CA ASP A 77 48.46 12.55 20.81
C ASP A 77 49.29 11.32 20.41
N THR A 78 50.33 11.56 19.60
CA THR A 78 51.26 10.54 19.12
C THR A 78 52.01 9.79 20.23
N GLN A 79 52.00 10.31 21.48
CA GLN A 79 52.59 9.65 22.64
C GLN A 79 51.71 8.53 23.21
N CYS A 80 50.42 8.49 22.88
CA CYS A 80 49.50 7.45 23.35
C CYS A 80 49.61 6.18 22.48
N LYS A 81 49.78 5.02 23.12
CA LYS A 81 49.97 3.73 22.41
C LYS A 81 48.67 3.25 21.77
N LYS A 82 48.66 3.09 20.45
CA LYS A 82 47.54 2.50 19.71
C LYS A 82 47.28 1.04 20.14
N MET A 83 46.02 0.72 20.41
CA MET A 83 45.56 -0.64 20.71
C MET A 83 45.27 -1.39 19.39
N ARG A 84 45.73 -2.64 19.29
CA ARG A 84 45.58 -3.48 18.10
C ARG A 84 44.34 -4.37 18.28
N SER A 85 43.40 -4.32 17.33
CA SER A 85 42.13 -5.05 17.40
C SER A 85 42.28 -6.55 17.67
N SER A 86 43.29 -7.19 17.09
CA SER A 86 43.55 -8.63 17.23
C SER A 86 44.24 -9.03 18.53
N LEU A 87 44.58 -8.10 19.41
CA LEU A 87 45.24 -8.39 20.69
C LEU A 87 44.21 -8.41 21.84
N LYS A 88 44.51 -9.21 22.88
CA LYS A 88 43.68 -9.31 24.08
C LYS A 88 43.87 -8.10 24.99
N LEU A 89 42.81 -7.73 25.72
CA LEU A 89 42.85 -6.67 26.73
C LEU A 89 43.85 -6.98 27.85
N THR A 90 44.11 -8.24 28.17
CA THR A 90 45.18 -8.65 29.11
C THR A 90 46.57 -8.20 28.69
N GLY A 91 46.81 -7.94 27.40
CA GLY A 91 48.07 -7.37 26.91
C GLY A 91 48.21 -5.86 27.14
N TYR A 92 47.15 -5.21 27.62
CA TYR A 92 47.08 -3.77 27.88
C TYR A 92 46.75 -3.45 29.35
N PHE A 93 45.97 -4.31 29.99
CA PHE A 93 45.54 -4.23 31.38
C PHE A 93 45.91 -5.55 32.07
N ASP A 94 47.04 -5.57 32.78
CA ASP A 94 47.54 -6.77 33.48
C ASP A 94 46.70 -7.11 34.72
N GLU A 95 46.93 -8.27 35.34
CA GLU A 95 46.14 -8.73 36.50
C GLU A 95 46.22 -7.80 37.72
N SER A 96 47.25 -6.93 37.79
CA SER A 96 47.39 -5.91 38.84
C SER A 96 46.69 -4.59 38.52
N PHE A 97 46.08 -4.46 37.35
CA PHE A 97 45.32 -3.28 36.96
C PHE A 97 44.10 -3.09 37.88
N ASP A 98 44.11 -1.98 38.61
CA ASP A 98 43.02 -1.50 39.46
C ASP A 98 42.51 -0.15 38.94
N ASN A 99 41.19 0.03 38.92
CA ASN A 99 40.54 1.21 38.36
C ASN A 99 40.41 2.28 39.45
N LYS A 100 41.16 3.37 39.34
CA LYS A 100 41.04 4.50 40.26
C LYS A 100 40.04 5.52 39.76
N ASP A 101 39.34 6.13 40.70
CA ASP A 101 38.37 7.17 40.40
C ASP A 101 39.07 8.39 39.76
N GLY A 102 38.48 8.89 38.66
CA GLY A 102 39.05 9.99 37.88
C GLY A 102 40.10 9.62 36.84
N GLU A 103 40.46 8.35 36.64
CA GLU A 103 41.40 7.94 35.58
C GLU A 103 40.69 7.57 34.27
N ILE A 104 41.21 8.08 33.14
CA ILE A 104 40.85 7.68 31.79
C ILE A 104 41.79 6.59 31.33
N HIS A 105 41.23 5.54 30.72
CA HIS A 105 41.95 4.31 30.40
C HIS A 105 42.12 4.14 28.90
N VAL A 106 41.10 4.55 28.12
CA VAL A 106 41.05 4.40 26.67
C VAL A 106 40.69 5.73 26.04
N LEU A 107 41.43 6.15 25.02
CA LEU A 107 41.04 7.25 24.15
C LEU A 107 40.47 6.69 22.85
N VAL A 108 39.32 7.21 22.46
CA VAL A 108 38.57 6.77 21.28
C VAL A 108 38.71 7.82 20.21
N LYS A 109 39.42 7.51 19.13
CA LYS A 109 39.41 8.31 17.92
C LYS A 109 38.43 7.68 16.94
N LEU A 110 37.39 8.42 16.58
CA LEU A 110 36.67 8.15 15.34
C LEU A 110 37.62 8.53 14.21
N SER A 111 38.08 7.55 13.43
CA SER A 111 38.92 7.87 12.27
C SER A 111 38.11 8.77 11.33
N PRO A 112 38.55 10.02 11.08
CA PRO A 112 38.09 10.73 9.89
C PRO A 112 38.49 9.83 8.74
N GLN A 113 37.56 9.57 7.82
CA GLN A 113 37.87 8.80 6.62
C GLN A 113 39.14 9.37 6.01
N GLN A 114 40.17 8.53 5.88
CA GLN A 114 41.40 8.92 5.20
C GLN A 114 41.00 9.49 3.83
N GLN A 115 41.48 10.70 3.55
CA GLN A 115 41.26 11.50 2.34
C GLN A 115 41.93 10.89 1.10
N ALA A 116 41.62 9.63 0.83
CA ALA A 116 41.87 8.94 -0.43
C ALA A 116 40.74 7.92 -0.60
N GLY A 117 39.59 8.40 -1.10
CA GLY A 117 38.33 7.63 -1.21
C GLY A 117 37.28 8.11 -0.21
N GLY A 118 36.71 9.30 -0.47
CA GLY A 118 35.67 9.88 0.39
C GLY A 118 34.49 8.94 0.58
N THR A 119 34.03 8.75 1.82
CA THR A 119 32.71 8.15 1.99
C THR A 119 31.71 9.21 1.62
N MET A 120 31.02 8.96 0.51
CA MET A 120 29.91 9.79 0.09
C MET A 120 28.88 9.79 1.23
N ILE A 121 28.69 10.93 1.89
CA ILE A 121 27.58 11.17 2.83
C ILE A 121 26.58 12.06 2.10
N ASP A 122 25.29 11.70 2.15
CA ASP A 122 24.26 12.53 1.55
C ASP A 122 24.00 13.76 2.42
N HIS A 123 24.46 14.93 1.99
CA HIS A 123 24.21 16.21 2.65
C HIS A 123 22.81 16.78 2.37
N GLY A 124 21.81 15.91 2.16
CA GLY A 124 20.43 16.28 1.82
C GLY A 124 20.22 16.66 0.35
N TRP A 125 21.22 16.44 -0.50
CA TRP A 125 21.13 16.77 -1.93
C TRP A 125 20.17 15.86 -2.67
N THR A 126 20.10 14.58 -2.29
CA THR A 126 19.07 13.68 -2.85
C THR A 126 17.67 14.13 -2.46
N ALA A 127 17.47 14.56 -1.22
CA ALA A 127 16.17 15.07 -0.76
C ALA A 127 15.79 16.37 -1.47
N THR A 128 16.77 17.23 -1.74
CA THR A 128 16.61 18.46 -2.52
C THR A 128 16.25 18.14 -3.96
N TRP A 129 16.97 17.24 -4.62
CA TRP A 129 16.64 16.77 -5.97
C TRP A 129 15.23 16.17 -6.03
N LEU A 130 14.84 15.33 -5.07
CA LEU A 130 13.47 14.77 -4.99
C LEU A 130 12.40 15.87 -4.87
N LYS A 131 12.70 16.96 -4.16
CA LYS A 131 11.78 18.10 -4.03
C LYS A 131 11.63 18.84 -5.36
N GLU A 132 12.74 19.10 -6.06
CA GLU A 132 12.72 19.79 -7.36
C GLU A 132 12.10 18.92 -8.45
N PHE A 133 12.46 17.64 -8.52
CA PHE A 133 11.86 16.66 -9.44
C PHE A 133 10.33 16.63 -9.33
N ARG A 134 9.77 16.72 -8.12
CA ARG A 134 8.31 16.75 -7.89
C ARG A 134 7.63 18.01 -8.43
N LYS A 135 8.34 19.13 -8.55
CA LYS A 135 7.80 20.34 -9.18
C LYS A 135 7.64 20.20 -10.69
N THR A 136 8.27 19.18 -11.29
CA THR A 136 8.22 18.89 -12.73
C THR A 136 7.03 18.01 -13.13
N TRP A 137 6.19 17.63 -12.17
CA TRP A 137 4.98 16.83 -12.40
C TRP A 137 3.98 17.64 -13.21
N LEU A 138 3.42 17.01 -14.24
CA LEU A 138 2.52 17.71 -15.15
C LEU A 138 1.11 17.68 -14.58
N PRO A 139 0.39 18.80 -14.53
CA PRO A 139 -1.02 18.81 -14.15
C PRO A 139 -1.89 18.10 -15.22
N PRO A 140 -3.12 17.69 -14.89
CA PRO A 140 -3.95 16.87 -15.79
C PRO A 140 -4.18 17.44 -17.20
N HIS A 141 -4.31 18.77 -17.33
CA HIS A 141 -4.51 19.44 -18.62
C HIS A 141 -3.26 19.50 -19.52
N GLN A 142 -2.08 19.10 -18.99
CA GLN A 142 -0.81 19.04 -19.71
C GLN A 142 -0.32 17.60 -19.94
N LEU A 143 -1.15 16.60 -19.65
CA LEU A 143 -0.80 15.21 -19.95
C LEU A 143 -0.55 15.05 -21.46
N PRO A 144 0.57 14.41 -21.88
CA PRO A 144 0.84 14.16 -23.29
C PRO A 144 -0.27 13.35 -23.95
N ARG A 145 -0.50 13.57 -25.24
CA ARG A 145 -1.39 12.68 -26.00
C ARG A 145 -0.74 11.32 -26.20
N LEU A 146 -1.55 10.30 -26.47
CA LEU A 146 -1.08 8.92 -26.67
C LEU A 146 0.08 8.82 -27.69
N GLY A 147 -0.01 9.52 -28.82
CA GLY A 147 1.04 9.54 -29.85
C GLY A 147 2.30 10.34 -29.49
N GLU A 148 2.27 11.12 -28.42
CA GLU A 148 3.40 11.92 -27.92
C GLU A 148 4.14 11.21 -26.77
N LEU A 149 3.53 10.17 -26.17
CA LEU A 149 4.07 9.51 -24.99
C LEU A 149 5.44 8.87 -25.21
N ALA A 150 5.65 8.15 -26.31
CA ALA A 150 6.93 7.49 -26.61
C ALA A 150 8.08 8.52 -26.62
N GLY A 151 7.92 9.62 -27.37
CA GLY A 151 8.89 10.71 -27.39
C GLY A 151 9.03 11.40 -26.03
N PHE A 152 7.93 11.54 -25.27
CA PHE A 152 7.98 12.12 -23.93
C PHE A 152 8.85 11.28 -22.96
N LEU A 153 8.82 9.95 -23.06
CA LEU A 153 9.63 9.07 -22.20
C LEU A 153 11.13 9.17 -22.47
N GLU A 154 11.52 9.56 -23.70
CA GLU A 154 12.90 9.71 -24.14
C GLU A 154 13.51 11.10 -23.83
N ASN A 155 12.68 12.06 -23.40
CA ASN A 155 13.14 13.38 -23.03
C ASN A 155 14.12 13.33 -21.85
N GLU A 156 15.09 14.24 -21.84
CA GLU A 156 15.94 14.43 -20.66
C GLU A 156 15.13 14.78 -19.42
N LEU A 157 15.64 14.38 -18.25
CA LEU A 157 15.05 14.78 -16.99
C LEU A 157 15.13 16.29 -16.84
N PRO A 158 14.01 17.00 -16.57
CA PRO A 158 14.06 18.43 -16.32
C PRO A 158 14.96 18.76 -15.13
N GLU A 159 14.99 17.88 -14.13
CA GLU A 159 15.90 17.95 -12.99
C GLU A 159 16.85 16.75 -12.99
N LYS A 160 18.08 16.97 -13.46
CA LYS A 160 19.13 15.94 -13.56
C LYS A 160 19.68 15.55 -12.19
N ILE A 161 19.95 14.27 -12.01
CA ILE A 161 20.52 13.71 -10.79
C ILE A 161 22.01 14.05 -10.75
N THR A 162 22.47 14.65 -9.65
CA THR A 162 23.88 15.01 -9.51
C THR A 162 24.72 13.81 -9.07
N LEU A 163 25.80 13.52 -9.79
CA LEU A 163 26.78 12.48 -9.45
C LEU A 163 28.16 13.11 -9.21
N HIS A 164 29.02 12.39 -8.50
CA HIS A 164 30.47 12.65 -8.52
C HIS A 164 31.04 12.35 -9.91
N GLN A 165 32.04 13.11 -10.35
CA GLN A 165 32.67 12.95 -11.66
C GLN A 165 33.23 11.53 -11.86
N ASP A 166 33.91 10.98 -10.86
CA ASP A 166 34.45 9.60 -10.93
C ASP A 166 33.37 8.53 -11.07
N ILE A 167 32.21 8.72 -10.44
CA ILE A 167 31.09 7.78 -10.52
C ILE A 167 30.47 7.86 -11.91
N TYR A 168 30.26 9.06 -12.42
CA TYR A 168 29.77 9.30 -13.78
C TYR A 168 30.69 8.62 -14.81
N ASN A 169 32.01 8.83 -14.71
CA ASN A 169 33.00 8.21 -15.58
C ASN A 169 33.01 6.68 -15.45
N THR A 170 32.92 6.16 -14.22
CA THR A 170 32.87 4.71 -13.94
C THR A 170 31.61 4.05 -14.50
N TRP A 171 30.47 4.72 -14.46
CA TRP A 171 29.23 4.18 -15.00
C TRP A 171 29.25 4.17 -16.53
N ILE A 172 29.82 5.20 -17.16
CA ILE A 172 30.04 5.22 -18.62
C ILE A 172 30.96 4.08 -19.06
N SER A 173 32.08 3.85 -18.35
CA SER A 173 33.03 2.80 -18.75
C SER A 173 32.50 1.38 -18.60
N LYS A 174 31.38 1.18 -17.90
CA LYS A 174 30.68 -0.10 -17.76
C LYS A 174 29.66 -0.38 -18.86
N MET A 175 29.34 0.62 -19.67
CA MET A 175 28.48 0.44 -20.84
C MET A 175 29.22 -0.41 -21.88
N THR A 176 28.47 -1.24 -22.59
CA THR A 176 28.98 -1.98 -23.75
C THR A 176 29.28 -1.02 -24.92
N SER A 177 28.46 0.03 -25.05
CA SER A 177 28.54 1.15 -25.98
C SER A 177 28.39 2.45 -25.19
N PRO A 178 29.52 3.05 -24.71
CA PRO A 178 29.50 4.29 -23.95
C PRO A 178 28.70 5.41 -24.64
N SER A 179 27.70 5.95 -23.93
CA SER A 179 26.85 7.05 -24.43
C SER A 179 26.82 8.22 -23.45
N THR A 180 27.55 9.27 -23.78
CA THR A 180 27.54 10.54 -23.03
C THR A 180 26.20 11.26 -23.17
N GLU A 181 25.53 11.11 -24.32
CA GLU A 181 24.20 11.68 -24.56
C GLU A 181 23.16 11.10 -23.61
N LEU A 182 23.09 9.76 -23.50
CA LEU A 182 22.19 9.09 -22.56
C LEU A 182 22.46 9.52 -21.12
N MET A 183 23.73 9.57 -20.73
CA MET A 183 24.10 10.01 -19.39
C MET A 183 23.74 11.47 -19.14
N ALA A 184 23.89 12.36 -20.13
CA ALA A 184 23.50 13.76 -20.04
C ALA A 184 21.99 13.94 -19.92
N LYS A 185 21.17 13.00 -20.40
CA LYS A 185 19.70 13.04 -20.19
C LYS A 185 19.30 12.80 -18.73
N LEU A 186 20.07 12.02 -17.98
CA LEU A 186 19.75 11.60 -16.61
C LEU A 186 20.53 12.37 -15.54
N PHE A 187 21.80 12.63 -15.81
CA PHE A 187 22.78 12.99 -14.81
C PHE A 187 23.52 14.29 -15.14
N LYS A 188 23.99 14.96 -14.10
CA LYS A 188 24.99 16.04 -14.16
C LYS A 188 26.07 15.77 -13.13
N THR A 189 27.24 16.40 -13.25
CA THR A 189 28.35 16.23 -12.31
C THR A 189 28.51 17.45 -11.41
N ASP A 190 28.67 17.23 -10.12
CA ASP A 190 29.08 18.22 -9.11
C ASP A 190 29.49 17.44 -7.84
N ASP A 191 30.80 17.44 -7.57
CA ASP A 191 31.41 16.61 -6.51
C ASP A 191 31.02 17.07 -5.10
N LEU A 192 30.50 18.29 -4.94
CA LEU A 192 30.05 18.84 -3.66
C LEU A 192 28.55 18.62 -3.43
N LYS A 193 27.76 18.43 -4.50
CA LYS A 193 26.29 18.34 -4.45
C LYS A 193 25.72 17.00 -4.94
N GLN A 194 26.51 15.95 -4.82
CA GLN A 194 26.15 14.60 -5.24
C GLN A 194 24.92 14.03 -4.51
N CYS A 195 24.03 13.38 -5.27
CA CYS A 195 22.87 12.65 -4.78
C CYS A 195 23.28 11.25 -4.28
N VAL A 196 24.04 11.23 -3.19
CA VAL A 196 24.65 10.03 -2.62
C VAL A 196 23.62 8.93 -2.30
N ASN A 197 22.49 9.29 -1.70
CA ASN A 197 21.47 8.32 -1.33
C ASN A 197 20.77 7.71 -2.56
N PHE A 198 20.67 8.46 -3.66
CA PHE A 198 20.27 7.88 -4.95
C PHE A 198 21.28 6.83 -5.41
N VAL A 199 22.59 7.16 -5.38
CA VAL A 199 23.65 6.23 -5.78
C VAL A 199 23.60 4.93 -4.97
N PHE A 200 23.46 5.01 -3.64
CA PHE A 200 23.43 3.82 -2.79
C PHE A 200 22.14 3.01 -2.92
N ARG A 201 20.97 3.68 -2.99
CA ARG A 201 19.67 2.98 -2.97
C ARG A 201 19.19 2.50 -4.33
N LEU A 202 19.57 3.18 -5.41
CA LEU A 202 19.13 2.88 -6.78
C LEU A 202 20.32 2.65 -7.71
N GLY A 203 21.24 3.62 -7.81
CA GLY A 203 22.30 3.61 -8.81
C GLY A 203 23.16 2.34 -8.77
N SER A 204 23.53 1.88 -7.57
CA SER A 204 24.32 0.67 -7.37
C SER A 204 23.60 -0.58 -7.89
N ARG A 205 22.30 -0.72 -7.65
CA ARG A 205 21.48 -1.86 -8.10
C ARG A 205 21.32 -1.89 -9.61
N ILE A 206 21.19 -0.70 -10.23
CA ILE A 206 21.08 -0.54 -11.68
C ILE A 206 22.41 -0.87 -12.38
N VAL A 207 23.53 -0.40 -11.82
CA VAL A 207 24.85 -0.54 -12.45
C VAL A 207 25.43 -1.93 -12.24
N TYR A 208 25.32 -2.46 -11.02
CA TYR A 208 25.93 -3.71 -10.59
C TYR A 208 24.88 -4.82 -10.42
N ALA A 209 23.91 -4.88 -11.34
CA ALA A 209 22.89 -5.90 -11.32
C ALA A 209 23.52 -7.31 -11.38
N THR A 210 23.10 -8.19 -10.47
CA THR A 210 23.48 -9.59 -10.47
C THR A 210 22.71 -10.35 -11.54
N ASP A 211 23.32 -11.40 -12.10
CA ASP A 211 22.63 -12.32 -12.99
C ASP A 211 21.45 -12.99 -12.26
N PRO A 212 20.20 -12.77 -12.71
CA PRO A 212 19.02 -13.31 -12.08
C PRO A 212 18.77 -14.80 -12.39
N GLY A 213 19.52 -15.47 -13.27
CA GLY A 213 19.29 -16.89 -13.60
C GLY A 213 18.33 -17.09 -14.78
N ASP A 214 17.45 -18.10 -14.73
CA ASP A 214 16.66 -18.57 -15.88
C ASP A 214 15.15 -18.80 -15.60
N THR A 215 14.67 -18.45 -14.41
CA THR A 215 13.25 -18.61 -14.04
C THR A 215 12.56 -17.27 -13.84
N GLU A 216 11.24 -17.21 -14.01
CA GLU A 216 10.47 -15.99 -13.69
C GLU A 216 10.73 -15.51 -12.26
N THR A 217 10.67 -16.42 -11.28
CA THR A 217 10.87 -16.09 -9.86
C THR A 217 12.25 -15.51 -9.57
N SER A 218 13.28 -15.97 -10.27
CA SER A 218 14.63 -15.49 -10.06
C SER A 218 14.88 -14.11 -10.68
N PHE A 219 14.12 -13.74 -11.71
CA PHE A 219 14.10 -12.39 -12.29
C PHE A 219 13.26 -11.36 -11.50
N ILE A 220 12.36 -11.78 -10.60
CA ILE A 220 11.51 -10.86 -9.82
C ILE A 220 12.31 -9.76 -9.13
N SER A 221 13.41 -10.11 -8.44
CA SER A 221 14.23 -9.12 -7.75
C SER A 221 14.90 -8.14 -8.72
N PHE A 222 15.26 -8.61 -9.91
CA PHE A 222 15.89 -7.80 -10.94
C PHE A 222 14.92 -6.77 -11.52
N TRP A 223 13.69 -7.17 -11.87
CA TRP A 223 12.66 -6.22 -12.30
C TRP A 223 12.25 -5.26 -11.16
N ASP A 224 12.19 -5.75 -9.91
CA ASP A 224 11.90 -4.91 -8.75
C ASP A 224 12.98 -3.84 -8.51
N ASP A 225 14.26 -4.16 -8.70
CA ASP A 225 15.34 -3.18 -8.58
C ASP A 225 15.23 -2.07 -9.63
N LEU A 226 14.79 -2.40 -10.85
CA LEU A 226 14.74 -1.46 -11.98
C LEU A 226 13.45 -0.65 -12.08
N ILE A 227 12.32 -1.18 -11.61
CA ILE A 227 10.99 -0.55 -11.76
C ILE A 227 10.43 -0.18 -10.38
N ARG A 228 10.16 -1.19 -9.54
CA ARG A 228 9.50 -1.00 -8.24
C ARG A 228 10.30 -0.09 -7.32
N THR A 229 11.59 -0.30 -7.21
CA THR A 229 12.46 0.46 -6.30
C THR A 229 12.55 1.91 -6.77
N VAL A 230 12.60 2.15 -8.09
CA VAL A 230 12.60 3.50 -8.67
C VAL A 230 11.28 4.22 -8.37
N LEU A 231 10.13 3.60 -8.66
CA LEU A 231 8.81 4.18 -8.38
C LEU A 231 8.64 4.48 -6.88
N ASN A 232 8.98 3.52 -6.00
CA ASN A 232 8.92 3.75 -4.55
C ASN A 232 9.86 4.87 -4.11
N PHE A 233 11.04 5.01 -4.71
CA PHE A 233 11.99 6.06 -4.34
C PHE A 233 11.41 7.47 -4.58
N VAL A 234 10.89 7.73 -5.78
CA VAL A 234 10.37 9.06 -6.15
C VAL A 234 8.94 9.32 -5.62
N LEU A 235 8.11 8.28 -5.53
CA LEU A 235 6.67 8.39 -5.25
C LEU A 235 6.25 7.89 -3.86
N HIS A 236 7.17 7.53 -2.95
CA HIS A 236 6.83 7.02 -1.59
C HIS A 236 5.83 7.86 -0.78
N LYS A 237 5.68 9.15 -1.08
CA LYS A 237 4.74 10.04 -0.36
C LYS A 237 3.30 9.96 -0.85
N ILE A 238 3.09 9.51 -2.09
CA ILE A 238 1.77 9.57 -2.76
C ILE A 238 1.30 8.20 -3.26
N GLY A 239 2.19 7.22 -3.35
CA GLY A 239 1.86 5.92 -3.89
C GLY A 239 2.54 4.77 -3.17
N LYS A 240 2.00 3.58 -3.41
CA LYS A 240 2.48 2.33 -2.87
C LYS A 240 2.57 1.27 -3.97
N SER A 241 3.61 0.45 -3.89
CA SER A 241 3.70 -0.77 -4.69
C SER A 241 2.97 -1.91 -4.01
N ASP A 242 2.33 -2.77 -4.80
CA ASP A 242 1.83 -4.06 -4.37
C ASP A 242 2.25 -5.11 -5.40
N ARG A 243 2.47 -6.35 -4.96
CA ARG A 243 2.88 -7.47 -5.81
C ARG A 243 1.89 -8.60 -5.62
N ASN A 244 1.68 -9.36 -6.69
CA ASN A 244 1.01 -10.64 -6.56
C ASN A 244 1.98 -11.64 -5.92
N SER A 245 1.92 -11.78 -4.59
CA SER A 245 2.71 -12.77 -3.85
C SER A 245 2.12 -14.16 -4.10
N SER A 246 2.56 -14.80 -5.18
CA SER A 246 2.20 -16.17 -5.54
C SER A 246 2.78 -17.20 -4.55
N ARG A 247 2.29 -17.20 -3.30
CA ARG A 247 2.22 -18.41 -2.48
C ARG A 247 0.98 -19.26 -2.81
N SER A 248 0.13 -18.80 -3.73
CA SER A 248 -1.06 -19.53 -4.17
C SER A 248 -1.41 -19.14 -5.61
N ALA A 249 -1.02 -19.99 -6.57
CA ALA A 249 -1.26 -19.87 -8.01
C ALA A 249 -2.75 -20.00 -8.41
N SER A 250 -3.66 -19.42 -7.62
CA SER A 250 -5.10 -19.49 -7.85
C SER A 250 -5.84 -18.23 -7.36
N THR A 251 -5.21 -17.05 -7.40
CA THR A 251 -6.04 -15.85 -7.63
C THR A 251 -6.48 -15.97 -9.07
N GLY A 252 -7.77 -16.19 -9.32
CA GLY A 252 -8.30 -16.40 -10.65
C GLY A 252 -7.77 -15.33 -11.61
N SER A 253 -6.90 -15.75 -12.53
CA SER A 253 -6.40 -15.16 -13.79
C SER A 253 -6.23 -13.64 -13.99
N ASN A 254 -6.65 -12.73 -13.10
CA ASN A 254 -6.94 -11.34 -13.44
C ASN A 254 -6.19 -10.28 -12.61
N ARG A 255 -5.30 -10.69 -11.68
CA ARG A 255 -4.44 -9.76 -10.94
C ARG A 255 -3.06 -9.68 -11.61
N PRO A 256 -2.59 -8.46 -11.97
CA PRO A 256 -1.22 -8.26 -12.45
C PRO A 256 -0.15 -8.63 -11.43
N ASP A 257 1.02 -9.03 -11.92
CA ASP A 257 2.18 -9.41 -11.10
C ASP A 257 2.69 -8.24 -10.26
N TYR A 258 2.64 -7.02 -10.82
CA TYR A 258 3.03 -5.79 -10.17
C TYR A 258 1.95 -4.70 -10.31
N LEU A 259 1.76 -3.93 -9.24
CA LEU A 259 0.84 -2.81 -9.18
C LEU A 259 1.52 -1.61 -8.51
N PHE A 260 1.32 -0.42 -9.07
CA PHE A 260 1.59 0.84 -8.38
C PHE A 260 0.29 1.63 -8.24
N ILE A 261 -0.04 1.97 -6.99
CA ILE A 261 -1.30 2.61 -6.61
C ILE A 261 -1.00 4.02 -6.12
N VAL A 262 -1.66 5.02 -6.71
CA VAL A 262 -1.62 6.44 -6.31
C VAL A 262 -3.04 6.88 -5.99
N ASP A 263 -3.26 7.52 -4.84
CA ASP A 263 -4.59 7.96 -4.38
C ASP A 263 -5.68 6.86 -4.46
N SER A 264 -5.30 5.63 -4.12
CA SER A 264 -6.14 4.41 -4.21
C SER A 264 -6.55 3.98 -5.61
N VAL A 265 -5.93 4.52 -6.67
CA VAL A 265 -6.12 4.11 -8.07
C VAL A 265 -4.88 3.38 -8.56
N CYS A 266 -5.04 2.21 -9.20
CA CYS A 266 -3.94 1.54 -9.87
C CYS A 266 -3.61 2.23 -11.19
N VAL A 267 -2.50 2.96 -11.25
CA VAL A 267 -2.11 3.77 -12.41
C VAL A 267 -0.95 3.19 -13.21
N PHE A 268 -0.25 2.21 -12.64
CA PHE A 268 0.85 1.50 -13.29
C PHE A 268 0.78 0.01 -12.95
N ARG A 269 0.85 -0.86 -13.96
CA ARG A 269 0.72 -2.32 -13.84
C ARG A 269 1.88 -3.06 -14.50
N GLY A 270 2.18 -4.27 -14.04
CA GLY A 270 3.23 -5.10 -14.62
C GLY A 270 2.81 -6.54 -14.78
N GLU A 271 3.20 -7.14 -15.90
CA GLU A 271 3.08 -8.57 -16.20
C GLU A 271 4.46 -9.12 -16.57
N GLU A 272 4.85 -10.22 -15.95
CA GLU A 272 6.18 -10.79 -16.03
C GLU A 272 6.07 -12.28 -16.45
N LYS A 273 7.00 -12.75 -17.27
CA LYS A 273 7.11 -14.17 -17.62
C LYS A 273 8.55 -14.65 -17.57
N ALA A 274 8.69 -15.96 -17.39
CA ALA A 274 9.97 -16.65 -17.48
C ALA A 274 10.68 -16.37 -18.83
N PRO A 275 12.03 -16.34 -18.84
CA PRO A 275 12.81 -16.30 -20.08
C PRO A 275 12.34 -17.33 -21.12
N GLY A 276 12.35 -16.93 -22.40
CA GLY A 276 11.94 -17.79 -23.52
C GLY A 276 10.45 -17.77 -23.84
N GLN A 277 9.61 -17.13 -23.02
CA GLN A 277 8.21 -16.89 -23.36
C GLN A 277 8.06 -15.74 -24.38
N PRO A 278 7.02 -15.72 -25.24
CA PRO A 278 6.77 -14.59 -26.12
C PRO A 278 6.33 -13.35 -25.33
N ILE A 279 6.95 -12.19 -25.59
CA ILE A 279 6.61 -10.88 -24.97
C ILE A 279 5.15 -10.47 -25.17
N GLU A 280 4.50 -10.98 -26.22
CA GLU A 280 3.07 -10.77 -26.47
C GLU A 280 2.18 -11.40 -25.38
N THR A 281 2.66 -12.45 -24.71
CA THR A 281 1.90 -13.11 -23.63
C THR A 281 1.68 -12.14 -22.44
N PRO A 282 2.73 -11.60 -21.80
CA PRO A 282 2.52 -10.61 -20.74
C PRO A 282 1.91 -9.30 -21.24
N ARG A 283 2.18 -8.87 -22.50
CA ARG A 283 1.50 -7.70 -23.07
C ARG A 283 -0.02 -7.88 -23.10
N ARG A 284 -0.51 -9.02 -23.61
CA ARG A 284 -1.94 -9.28 -23.73
C ARG A 284 -2.63 -9.36 -22.37
N GLU A 285 -1.95 -9.97 -21.39
CA GLU A 285 -2.40 -10.05 -20.00
C GLU A 285 -2.62 -8.68 -19.35
N LEU A 286 -1.88 -7.63 -19.74
CA LEU A 286 -2.06 -6.27 -19.18
C LEU A 286 -3.48 -5.73 -19.37
N PHE A 287 -4.13 -6.04 -20.50
CA PHE A 287 -5.44 -5.50 -20.84
C PHE A 287 -6.56 -6.56 -20.85
N GLU A 288 -6.29 -7.84 -21.10
CA GLU A 288 -7.30 -8.92 -20.97
C GLU A 288 -7.79 -9.07 -19.53
N LYS A 289 -6.90 -8.82 -18.57
CA LYS A 289 -7.22 -8.87 -17.13
C LYS A 289 -7.85 -7.58 -16.62
N LEU A 290 -7.97 -6.54 -17.45
CA LEU A 290 -8.40 -5.21 -17.04
C LEU A 290 -9.85 -4.94 -17.45
N ILE A 291 -10.65 -4.52 -16.48
CA ILE A 291 -11.97 -3.93 -16.73
C ILE A 291 -11.84 -2.43 -16.55
N TRP A 292 -12.19 -1.66 -17.58
CA TRP A 292 -11.99 -0.22 -17.53
C TRP A 292 -12.99 0.49 -16.64
N SER A 293 -12.58 0.77 -15.39
CA SER A 293 -13.34 1.56 -14.42
C SER A 293 -12.77 2.97 -14.19
N TYR A 294 -11.82 3.42 -15.02
CA TYR A 294 -11.03 4.65 -14.86
C TYR A 294 -11.67 5.89 -15.50
N GLY A 295 -12.99 5.84 -15.77
CA GLY A 295 -13.72 6.94 -16.40
C GLY A 295 -13.10 7.32 -17.75
N ASP A 296 -12.88 8.63 -17.92
CA ASP A 296 -12.34 9.23 -19.14
C ASP A 296 -10.82 9.47 -19.07
N ALA A 297 -10.11 8.80 -18.15
CA ALA A 297 -8.65 8.82 -18.16
C ALA A 297 -8.11 8.44 -19.56
N PRO A 298 -7.11 9.16 -20.11
CA PRO A 298 -6.67 8.93 -21.49
C PRO A 298 -5.93 7.60 -21.65
N TYR A 299 -5.22 7.16 -20.61
CA TYR A 299 -4.45 5.93 -20.57
C TYR A 299 -4.08 5.61 -19.11
N LEU A 300 -3.76 4.35 -18.85
CA LEU A 300 -2.94 3.91 -17.72
C LEU A 300 -1.57 3.50 -18.24
N PHE A 301 -0.60 3.33 -17.35
CA PHE A 301 0.71 2.81 -17.73
C PHE A 301 0.83 1.34 -17.38
N GLY A 302 1.68 0.63 -18.12
CA GLY A 302 2.14 -0.68 -17.69
C GLY A 302 3.44 -1.11 -18.33
N TYR A 303 3.96 -2.25 -17.88
CA TYR A 303 5.09 -2.91 -18.50
C TYR A 303 4.84 -4.40 -18.69
N ALA A 304 5.45 -4.96 -19.72
CA ALA A 304 5.59 -6.39 -19.90
C ALA A 304 7.07 -6.76 -19.87
N ALA A 305 7.43 -7.84 -19.17
CA ALA A 305 8.82 -8.29 -19.10
C ALA A 305 8.98 -9.79 -19.33
N VAL A 306 10.01 -10.16 -20.09
CA VAL A 306 10.46 -11.54 -20.31
C VAL A 306 11.97 -11.58 -20.21
N GLY A 307 12.49 -12.19 -19.15
CA GLY A 307 13.92 -12.16 -18.86
C GLY A 307 14.49 -10.73 -18.87
N TYR A 308 15.47 -10.48 -19.76
CA TYR A 308 16.08 -9.16 -19.94
C TYR A 308 15.32 -8.22 -20.87
N GLU A 309 14.28 -8.67 -21.58
CA GLU A 309 13.46 -7.79 -22.40
C GLU A 309 12.35 -7.17 -21.55
N ALA A 310 12.29 -5.84 -21.49
CA ALA A 310 11.17 -5.12 -20.91
C ALA A 310 10.61 -4.12 -21.91
N ARG A 311 9.27 -3.98 -21.93
CA ARG A 311 8.57 -3.01 -22.77
C ARG A 311 7.60 -2.20 -21.93
N LEU A 312 7.54 -0.90 -22.17
CA LEU A 312 6.56 0.00 -21.54
C LEU A 312 5.37 0.22 -22.47
N TYR A 313 4.19 0.37 -21.88
CA TYR A 313 2.93 0.50 -22.60
C TYR A 313 2.03 1.59 -22.00
N ALA A 314 1.22 2.18 -22.87
CA ALA A 314 0.02 2.92 -22.49
C ALA A 314 -1.20 2.03 -22.73
N ILE A 315 -1.94 1.70 -21.67
CA ILE A 315 -3.18 0.91 -21.75
C ILE A 315 -4.34 1.88 -21.94
N THR A 316 -5.11 1.74 -23.01
CA THR A 316 -6.17 2.69 -23.36
C THR A 316 -7.39 2.00 -23.99
N ARG A 317 -8.50 2.74 -24.08
CA ARG A 317 -9.71 2.31 -24.79
C ARG A 317 -9.52 2.48 -26.29
N VAL A 318 -9.81 1.42 -27.03
CA VAL A 318 -9.89 1.41 -28.50
C VAL A 318 -11.30 1.01 -28.95
N HIS A 319 -11.59 1.10 -30.25
CA HIS A 319 -12.94 0.82 -30.77
C HIS A 319 -13.50 -0.55 -30.37
N THR A 320 -12.64 -1.55 -30.21
CA THR A 320 -13.00 -2.95 -29.93
C THR A 320 -12.79 -3.38 -28.47
N GLY A 321 -12.43 -2.46 -27.57
CA GLY A 321 -12.17 -2.79 -26.16
C GLY A 321 -10.95 -2.04 -25.60
N LEU A 322 -9.98 -2.79 -25.10
CA LEU A 322 -8.72 -2.28 -24.57
C LEU A 322 -7.54 -2.77 -25.40
N ASP A 323 -6.49 -1.97 -25.46
CA ASP A 323 -5.19 -2.36 -26.01
C ASP A 323 -4.06 -1.72 -25.18
N ALA A 324 -2.88 -2.32 -25.27
CA ALA A 324 -1.64 -1.83 -24.69
C ALA A 324 -0.71 -1.32 -25.81
N ILE A 325 -0.67 0.00 -26.00
CA ILE A 325 0.15 0.64 -27.04
C ILE A 325 1.59 0.75 -26.57
N GLU A 326 2.52 0.19 -27.34
CA GLU A 326 3.95 0.17 -27.00
C GLU A 326 4.54 1.59 -26.99
N LEU A 327 5.27 1.92 -25.92
CA LEU A 327 5.94 3.20 -25.72
C LEU A 327 7.46 3.10 -25.84
N GLY A 328 8.03 1.92 -25.65
CA GLY A 328 9.47 1.70 -25.74
C GLY A 328 9.88 0.26 -25.41
N VAL A 329 11.02 -0.16 -25.95
CA VAL A 329 11.64 -1.48 -25.77
C VAL A 329 13.02 -1.30 -25.13
N TYR A 330 13.31 -2.09 -24.09
CA TYR A 330 14.51 -1.94 -23.28
C TYR A 330 15.20 -3.30 -23.09
N ASP A 331 16.46 -3.39 -23.52
CA ASP A 331 17.33 -4.54 -23.25
C ASP A 331 18.07 -4.34 -21.92
N LEU A 332 17.60 -5.02 -20.89
CA LEU A 332 18.08 -4.90 -19.53
C LEU A 332 19.37 -5.69 -19.28
N LYS A 333 19.85 -6.48 -20.25
CA LYS A 333 21.11 -7.21 -20.16
C LYS A 333 22.29 -6.24 -20.04
N HIS A 334 22.22 -5.14 -20.78
CA HIS A 334 23.25 -4.11 -20.83
C HIS A 334 22.87 -2.88 -20.00
N LEU A 335 23.87 -2.15 -19.51
CA LEU A 335 23.66 -1.02 -18.59
C LEU A 335 22.88 0.13 -19.26
N GLU A 336 23.08 0.31 -20.56
CA GLU A 336 22.47 1.34 -21.40
C GLU A 336 20.96 1.16 -21.46
N GLY A 337 20.48 -0.07 -21.69
CA GLY A 337 19.05 -0.35 -21.67
C GLY A 337 18.45 -0.20 -20.27
N ARG A 338 19.20 -0.52 -19.21
CA ARG A 338 18.77 -0.25 -17.82
C ARG A 338 18.67 1.26 -17.52
N PHE A 339 19.58 2.09 -18.05
CA PHE A 339 19.46 3.55 -17.92
C PHE A 339 18.37 4.15 -18.80
N LEU A 340 18.15 3.63 -20.01
CA LEU A 340 17.02 4.02 -20.84
C LEU A 340 15.68 3.74 -20.12
N LEU A 341 15.55 2.56 -19.51
CA LEU A 341 14.37 2.23 -18.70
C LEU A 341 14.27 3.16 -17.47
N LEU A 342 15.37 3.43 -16.77
CA LEU A 342 15.39 4.37 -15.64
C LEU A 342 14.85 5.75 -16.04
N LEU A 343 15.32 6.29 -17.18
CA LEU A 343 14.87 7.57 -17.72
C LEU A 343 13.36 7.54 -18.00
N ALA A 344 12.90 6.50 -18.68
CA ALA A 344 11.51 6.32 -19.03
C ALA A 344 10.60 6.21 -17.78
N ILE A 345 11.00 5.42 -16.77
CA ILE A 345 10.25 5.28 -15.52
C ILE A 345 10.19 6.60 -14.74
N PHE A 346 11.26 7.40 -14.73
CA PHE A 346 11.20 8.73 -14.14
C PHE A 346 10.24 9.66 -14.89
N ASN A 347 10.24 9.62 -16.23
CA ASN A 347 9.28 10.39 -17.01
C ASN A 347 7.84 9.91 -16.79
N VAL A 348 7.58 8.60 -16.73
CA VAL A 348 6.27 8.05 -16.34
C VAL A 348 5.85 8.54 -14.95
N ALA A 349 6.77 8.52 -13.97
CA ALA A 349 6.47 8.90 -12.59
C ALA A 349 5.94 10.34 -12.46
N ARG A 350 6.33 11.24 -13.38
CA ARG A 350 5.84 12.63 -13.45
C ARG A 350 4.38 12.76 -13.89
N LEU A 351 3.80 11.69 -14.44
CA LEU A 351 2.43 11.65 -14.98
C LEU A 351 1.45 10.91 -14.05
N LEU A 352 1.94 9.99 -13.21
CA LEU A 352 1.09 9.05 -12.46
C LEU A 352 0.09 9.72 -11.52
N GLN A 353 0.45 10.81 -10.82
CA GLN A 353 -0.49 11.52 -9.95
C GLN A 353 -1.63 12.17 -10.75
N SER A 354 -1.31 12.77 -11.89
CA SER A 354 -2.31 13.43 -12.72
C SER A 354 -3.25 12.43 -13.37
N VAL A 355 -2.74 11.28 -13.82
CA VAL A 355 -3.58 10.17 -14.27
C VAL A 355 -4.53 9.71 -13.16
N ALA A 356 -4.03 9.52 -11.92
CA ALA A 356 -4.87 9.14 -10.79
C ALA A 356 -5.96 10.18 -10.48
N SER A 357 -5.64 11.48 -10.59
CA SER A 357 -6.58 12.57 -10.29
C SER A 357 -7.74 12.69 -11.28
N LEU A 358 -7.57 12.19 -12.51
CA LEU A 358 -8.62 12.13 -13.53
C LEU A 358 -9.57 10.93 -13.35
N CYS A 359 -9.20 9.96 -12.53
CA CYS A 359 -9.98 8.75 -12.36
C CYS A 359 -11.17 9.00 -11.39
N PRO A 360 -12.37 8.53 -11.73
CA PRO A 360 -13.54 8.63 -10.85
C PRO A 360 -13.41 7.74 -9.61
N ASP A 361 -14.26 7.95 -8.62
CA ASP A 361 -14.31 7.10 -7.42
C ASP A 361 -14.61 5.64 -7.73
N SER A 362 -15.23 5.35 -8.88
CA SER A 362 -15.37 3.96 -9.34
C SER A 362 -14.01 3.29 -9.48
N ALA A 363 -12.96 3.97 -9.92
CA ALA A 363 -11.63 3.40 -10.12
C ALA A 363 -10.84 3.16 -8.82
N ARG A 364 -11.33 3.67 -7.68
CA ARG A 364 -10.61 3.62 -6.41
C ARG A 364 -10.76 2.27 -5.71
N GLU A 365 -9.85 2.04 -4.77
CA GLU A 365 -9.81 0.87 -3.88
C GLU A 365 -9.60 -0.45 -4.62
N GLU A 366 -9.12 -0.40 -5.85
CA GLU A 366 -8.70 -1.58 -6.58
C GLU A 366 -7.60 -2.32 -5.82
N TYR A 367 -7.80 -3.63 -5.62
CA TYR A 367 -6.93 -4.49 -4.83
C TYR A 367 -6.78 -4.09 -3.35
N LYS A 368 -7.72 -3.29 -2.82
CA LYS A 368 -7.77 -3.01 -1.38
C LYS A 368 -7.98 -4.30 -0.61
N LYS A 369 -7.11 -4.55 0.37
CA LYS A 369 -7.22 -5.63 1.35
C LYS A 369 -7.89 -5.10 2.60
N LEU A 370 -8.93 -5.78 3.05
CA LEU A 370 -9.60 -5.55 4.31
C LEU A 370 -9.37 -6.78 5.19
N TYR A 371 -9.01 -6.56 6.45
CA TYR A 371 -8.89 -7.62 7.43
C TYR A 371 -10.13 -7.61 8.31
N ARG A 372 -10.79 -8.77 8.40
CA ARG A 372 -11.97 -9.00 9.23
C ARG A 372 -11.60 -9.89 10.42
N ASP A 373 -12.55 -10.04 11.34
CA ASP A 373 -12.38 -10.88 12.52
C ASP A 373 -12.01 -12.32 12.14
N LEU A 374 -11.41 -13.02 13.12
CA LEU A 374 -10.97 -14.41 12.98
C LEU A 374 -9.95 -14.63 11.85
N GLY A 375 -9.31 -13.58 11.34
CA GLY A 375 -8.25 -13.68 10.32
C GLY A 375 -8.74 -13.85 8.89
N VAL A 376 -10.00 -13.48 8.60
CA VAL A 376 -10.53 -13.47 7.22
C VAL A 376 -10.01 -12.24 6.47
N GLU A 377 -9.41 -12.45 5.29
CA GLU A 377 -8.94 -11.38 4.40
C GLU A 377 -9.93 -11.19 3.25
N VAL A 378 -10.38 -9.96 3.02
CA VAL A 378 -11.25 -9.59 1.90
C VAL A 378 -10.45 -8.74 0.92
N LEU A 379 -10.32 -9.22 -0.31
CA LEU A 379 -9.66 -8.53 -1.41
C LEU A 379 -10.72 -7.99 -2.40
N LEU A 380 -10.68 -6.68 -2.65
CA LEU A 380 -11.54 -6.02 -3.62
C LEU A 380 -10.87 -6.03 -5.01
N GLU A 381 -11.13 -7.08 -5.81
CA GLU A 381 -10.67 -7.18 -7.20
C GLU A 381 -11.57 -6.37 -8.15
N PRO A 382 -11.15 -5.98 -9.37
CA PRO A 382 -11.90 -5.03 -10.19
C PRO A 382 -13.39 -5.34 -10.42
N SER A 383 -13.76 -6.61 -10.50
CA SER A 383 -15.14 -7.07 -10.77
C SER A 383 -15.73 -8.02 -9.72
N CYS A 384 -14.93 -8.47 -8.76
CA CYS A 384 -15.37 -9.43 -7.75
C CYS A 384 -14.77 -9.11 -6.38
N VAL A 385 -15.29 -9.79 -5.36
CA VAL A 385 -14.79 -9.75 -4.00
C VAL A 385 -14.26 -11.14 -3.66
N VAL A 386 -13.02 -11.23 -3.22
CA VAL A 386 -12.38 -12.50 -2.85
C VAL A 386 -12.24 -12.53 -1.33
N LYS A 387 -12.93 -13.46 -0.67
CA LYS A 387 -12.78 -13.73 0.77
C LYS A 387 -11.84 -14.92 0.96
N THR A 388 -10.69 -14.71 1.60
CA THR A 388 -9.73 -15.75 1.96
C THR A 388 -9.89 -16.11 3.44
N PHE A 389 -10.05 -17.40 3.72
CA PHE A 389 -10.33 -17.89 5.06
C PHE A 389 -9.14 -18.66 5.65
N PRO A 390 -8.92 -18.58 6.97
CA PRO A 390 -8.07 -19.54 7.66
C PRO A 390 -8.54 -20.97 7.45
N LYS A 391 -7.59 -21.91 7.38
CA LYS A 391 -7.87 -23.33 7.13
C LYS A 391 -8.95 -23.92 8.04
N ALA A 392 -8.96 -23.54 9.32
CA ALA A 392 -9.91 -24.03 10.31
C ALA A 392 -11.36 -23.54 10.09
N LEU A 393 -11.56 -22.44 9.35
CA LEU A 393 -12.87 -21.82 9.14
C LEU A 393 -13.44 -22.09 7.75
N PHE A 394 -12.57 -22.34 6.77
CA PHE A 394 -12.96 -22.41 5.36
C PHE A 394 -14.07 -23.43 5.08
N GLN A 395 -13.97 -24.65 5.60
CA GLN A 395 -14.96 -25.69 5.27
C GLN A 395 -16.36 -25.29 5.73
N ARG A 396 -16.50 -24.80 6.97
CA ARG A 396 -17.78 -24.32 7.49
C ARG A 396 -18.30 -23.12 6.70
N ALA A 397 -17.42 -22.19 6.34
CA ALA A 397 -17.79 -21.02 5.54
C ALA A 397 -18.26 -21.42 4.13
N LYS A 398 -17.56 -22.37 3.49
CA LYS A 398 -17.90 -22.92 2.19
C LYS A 398 -19.26 -23.61 2.22
N ASP A 399 -19.46 -24.56 3.14
CA ASP A 399 -20.71 -25.30 3.25
C ASP A 399 -21.91 -24.37 3.48
N HIS A 400 -21.71 -23.35 4.32
CA HIS A 400 -22.74 -22.35 4.58
C HIS A 400 -23.02 -21.48 3.35
N ALA A 401 -21.98 -20.97 2.68
CA ALA A 401 -22.12 -20.16 1.48
C ALA A 401 -22.81 -20.95 0.35
N GLU A 402 -22.40 -22.21 0.10
CA GLU A 402 -23.04 -23.05 -0.91
C GLU A 402 -24.52 -23.28 -0.61
N ALA A 403 -24.89 -23.47 0.67
CA ALA A 403 -26.29 -23.64 1.06
C ALA A 403 -27.14 -22.38 0.80
N VAL A 404 -26.69 -21.20 1.24
CA VAL A 404 -27.48 -19.97 1.06
C VAL A 404 -27.48 -19.49 -0.39
N TYR A 405 -26.34 -19.48 -1.07
CA TYR A 405 -26.25 -18.96 -2.44
C TYR A 405 -26.98 -19.84 -3.44
N LYS A 406 -27.09 -21.15 -3.18
CA LYS A 406 -27.99 -22.03 -3.94
C LYS A 406 -29.45 -21.60 -3.84
N VAL A 407 -29.91 -21.21 -2.64
CA VAL A 407 -31.28 -20.69 -2.46
C VAL A 407 -31.47 -19.38 -3.22
N LEU A 408 -30.48 -18.48 -3.18
CA LEU A 408 -30.54 -17.22 -3.92
C LEU A 408 -30.69 -17.46 -5.44
N GLU A 409 -29.96 -18.43 -5.98
CA GLU A 409 -30.00 -18.80 -7.40
C GLU A 409 -31.31 -19.51 -7.78
N GLU A 410 -31.73 -20.54 -7.05
CA GLU A 410 -32.93 -21.33 -7.34
C GLU A 410 -34.22 -20.50 -7.28
N HIS A 411 -34.25 -19.46 -6.44
CA HIS A 411 -35.40 -18.56 -6.28
C HIS A 411 -35.26 -17.25 -7.07
N ASP A 412 -34.20 -17.10 -7.87
CA ASP A 412 -33.93 -15.90 -8.68
C ASP A 412 -34.02 -14.61 -7.85
N ILE A 413 -33.37 -14.59 -6.68
CA ILE A 413 -33.44 -13.45 -5.78
C ILE A 413 -32.76 -12.23 -6.44
N PRO A 414 -33.47 -11.10 -6.64
CA PRO A 414 -32.91 -9.95 -7.33
C PRO A 414 -32.02 -9.12 -6.40
N ASN A 415 -31.16 -8.27 -6.97
CA ASN A 415 -30.39 -7.28 -6.21
C ASN A 415 -29.53 -7.89 -5.08
N VAL A 416 -28.93 -9.06 -5.34
CA VAL A 416 -28.00 -9.73 -4.42
C VAL A 416 -26.68 -10.04 -5.11
N ASP A 417 -25.62 -10.29 -4.34
CA ASP A 417 -24.42 -10.93 -4.87
C ASP A 417 -24.64 -12.43 -5.10
N ARG A 418 -23.66 -13.06 -5.75
CA ARG A 418 -23.62 -14.50 -6.03
C ARG A 418 -22.25 -15.07 -5.73
N LEU A 419 -22.22 -16.31 -5.27
CA LEU A 419 -21.00 -17.11 -5.19
C LEU A 419 -20.60 -17.54 -6.61
N ASP A 420 -19.51 -16.97 -7.12
CA ASP A 420 -18.99 -17.22 -8.47
C ASP A 420 -18.05 -18.44 -8.50
N LEU A 421 -17.22 -18.60 -7.46
CA LEU A 421 -16.31 -19.73 -7.32
C LEU A 421 -15.94 -19.99 -5.85
N ALA A 422 -15.85 -21.26 -5.47
CA ALA A 422 -15.22 -21.72 -4.23
C ALA A 422 -13.89 -22.43 -4.54
N ASP A 423 -12.77 -21.76 -4.33
CA ASP A 423 -11.43 -22.32 -4.52
C ASP A 423 -10.93 -22.96 -3.21
N GLN A 424 -11.05 -24.28 -3.15
CA GLN A 424 -10.62 -25.09 -2.01
C GLN A 424 -9.10 -25.17 -1.86
N LYS A 425 -8.31 -24.92 -2.91
CA LYS A 425 -6.85 -24.98 -2.83
C LYS A 425 -6.29 -23.73 -2.15
N ALA A 426 -6.82 -22.55 -2.47
CA ALA A 426 -6.44 -21.30 -1.82
C ALA A 426 -7.34 -20.91 -0.63
N MET A 427 -8.34 -21.72 -0.29
CA MET A 427 -9.31 -21.43 0.77
C MET A 427 -10.03 -20.10 0.54
N ARG A 428 -10.50 -19.89 -0.69
CA ARG A 428 -11.14 -18.65 -1.15
C ARG A 428 -12.57 -18.87 -1.60
N LEU A 429 -13.42 -17.89 -1.29
CA LEU A 429 -14.75 -17.75 -1.89
C LEU A 429 -14.77 -16.44 -2.69
N ILE A 430 -15.24 -16.51 -3.93
CA ILE A 430 -15.27 -15.38 -4.87
C ILE A 430 -16.72 -14.99 -5.11
N PHE A 431 -17.04 -13.72 -4.90
CA PHE A 431 -18.40 -13.17 -5.01
C PHE A 431 -18.48 -12.09 -6.09
N LYS A 432 -19.62 -12.02 -6.78
CA LYS A 432 -19.93 -10.98 -7.79
C LYS A 432 -21.35 -10.46 -7.60
N PRO A 433 -21.66 -9.20 -8.01
CA PRO A 433 -20.73 -8.21 -8.55
C PRO A 433 -19.93 -7.50 -7.46
N ARG A 434 -18.81 -6.87 -7.83
CA ARG A 434 -18.20 -5.82 -6.99
C ARG A 434 -18.93 -4.49 -7.22
N GLY A 435 -19.57 -3.99 -6.17
CA GLY A 435 -20.11 -2.63 -6.11
C GLY A 435 -19.22 -1.66 -5.35
N GLN A 436 -19.78 -0.49 -5.03
CA GLN A 436 -19.16 0.51 -4.17
C GLN A 436 -19.90 0.60 -2.84
N GLU A 437 -19.14 0.68 -1.77
CA GLU A 437 -19.63 0.95 -0.40
C GLU A 437 -19.91 2.46 -0.26
N ASN A 438 -20.89 2.95 -1.03
CA ASN A 438 -21.28 4.36 -1.05
C ASN A 438 -22.67 4.51 -0.43
N PRO A 439 -22.84 5.22 0.69
CA PRO A 439 -24.17 5.49 1.23
C PRO A 439 -24.98 6.40 0.27
N PRO A 440 -26.32 6.41 0.38
CA PRO A 440 -27.16 7.21 -0.50
C PRO A 440 -26.84 8.70 -0.36
N ALA A 441 -26.64 9.40 -1.48
CA ALA A 441 -26.28 10.82 -1.48
C ALA A 441 -27.48 11.76 -1.29
N ASN A 442 -28.69 11.25 -1.48
CA ASN A 442 -29.94 12.01 -1.36
C ASN A 442 -31.12 11.08 -1.10
N LEU A 443 -32.27 11.66 -0.81
CA LEU A 443 -33.49 10.92 -0.47
C LEU A 443 -34.00 10.01 -1.60
N VAL A 444 -33.80 10.36 -2.88
CA VAL A 444 -34.19 9.50 -4.00
C VAL A 444 -33.31 8.25 -4.03
N GLU A 445 -32.01 8.40 -3.85
CA GLU A 445 -31.11 7.25 -3.73
C GLU A 445 -31.43 6.37 -2.53
N LEU A 446 -31.83 6.96 -1.40
CA LEU A 446 -32.29 6.19 -0.24
C LEU A 446 -33.54 5.37 -0.58
N PHE A 447 -34.54 5.95 -1.25
CA PHE A 447 -35.72 5.20 -1.68
C PHE A 447 -35.37 4.03 -2.61
N HIS A 448 -34.50 4.26 -3.60
CA HIS A 448 -34.04 3.19 -4.50
C HIS A 448 -33.30 2.08 -3.75
N ALA A 449 -32.37 2.43 -2.86
CA ALA A 449 -31.64 1.46 -2.05
C ALA A 449 -32.59 0.59 -1.21
N LEU A 450 -33.52 1.22 -0.49
CA LEU A 450 -34.53 0.52 0.31
C LEU A 450 -35.42 -0.38 -0.58
N ALA A 451 -35.83 0.11 -1.75
CA ALA A 451 -36.66 -0.66 -2.67
C ALA A 451 -35.92 -1.87 -3.25
N ASN A 452 -34.62 -1.76 -3.57
CA ASN A 452 -33.83 -2.90 -4.06
C ASN A 452 -33.57 -3.94 -2.98
N VAL A 453 -33.22 -3.50 -1.76
CA VAL A 453 -33.09 -4.39 -0.58
C VAL A 453 -34.40 -5.12 -0.32
N LEU A 454 -35.53 -4.40 -0.26
CA LEU A 454 -36.83 -5.01 -0.01
C LEU A 454 -37.27 -5.96 -1.14
N GLN A 455 -36.92 -5.70 -2.40
CA GLN A 455 -37.15 -6.65 -3.50
C GLN A 455 -36.41 -7.98 -3.29
N ALA A 456 -35.17 -7.94 -2.80
CA ALA A 456 -34.43 -9.14 -2.43
C ALA A 456 -35.13 -9.87 -1.28
N LEU A 457 -35.48 -9.13 -0.22
CA LEU A 457 -36.13 -9.69 0.98
C LEU A 457 -37.48 -10.32 0.69
N VAL A 458 -38.29 -9.75 -0.23
CA VAL A 458 -39.57 -10.36 -0.64
C VAL A 458 -39.38 -11.80 -1.10
N LYS A 459 -38.41 -12.06 -1.99
CA LYS A 459 -38.15 -13.41 -2.48
C LYS A 459 -37.42 -14.28 -1.44
N LEU A 460 -36.48 -13.72 -0.69
CA LEU A 460 -35.75 -14.43 0.37
C LEU A 460 -36.70 -14.93 1.48
N HIS A 461 -37.59 -14.06 1.94
CA HIS A 461 -38.57 -14.37 2.98
C HIS A 461 -39.60 -15.39 2.49
N ALA A 462 -40.00 -15.33 1.21
CA ALA A 462 -40.86 -16.34 0.60
C ALA A 462 -40.19 -17.73 0.55
N ALA A 463 -38.86 -17.78 0.42
CA ALA A 463 -38.07 -19.01 0.53
C ALA A 463 -37.83 -19.46 2.00
N SER A 464 -38.43 -18.77 2.99
CA SER A 464 -38.20 -19.01 4.42
C SER A 464 -36.74 -18.82 4.85
N TRP A 465 -36.05 -17.84 4.27
CA TRP A 465 -34.73 -17.39 4.70
C TRP A 465 -34.75 -15.94 5.16
N MET A 466 -33.75 -15.55 5.94
CA MET A 466 -33.49 -14.18 6.40
C MET A 466 -32.00 -13.88 6.36
N HIS A 467 -31.62 -12.62 6.19
CA HIS A 467 -30.23 -12.19 6.05
C HIS A 467 -29.51 -11.96 7.39
N ARG A 468 -30.20 -11.38 8.38
CA ARG A 468 -29.72 -11.13 9.76
C ARG A 468 -28.61 -10.09 9.98
N ASP A 469 -27.92 -9.61 8.96
CA ASP A 469 -26.84 -8.60 9.03
C ASP A 469 -27.05 -7.48 8.00
N ILE A 470 -28.26 -6.93 7.90
CA ILE A 470 -28.55 -5.83 6.96
C ILE A 470 -28.09 -4.51 7.57
N ARG A 471 -27.06 -3.91 6.96
CA ARG A 471 -26.48 -2.61 7.32
C ARG A 471 -25.77 -2.00 6.12
N TRP A 472 -25.47 -0.70 6.16
CA TRP A 472 -24.83 0.01 5.03
C TRP A 472 -23.56 -0.66 4.49
N PRO A 473 -22.67 -1.26 5.31
CA PRO A 473 -21.53 -2.04 4.81
C PRO A 473 -21.88 -3.23 3.91
N ASN A 474 -23.10 -3.76 4.07
CA ASN A 474 -23.63 -4.90 3.31
C ASN A 474 -24.63 -4.46 2.22
N VAL A 475 -24.70 -3.17 1.90
CA VAL A 475 -25.53 -2.62 0.83
C VAL A 475 -24.65 -1.81 -0.12
N ILE A 476 -24.37 -2.37 -1.30
CA ILE A 476 -23.45 -1.77 -2.28
C ILE A 476 -24.21 -1.14 -3.45
N LYS A 477 -23.68 -0.06 -4.01
CA LYS A 477 -24.18 0.57 -5.23
C LYS A 477 -23.50 0.01 -6.47
N SER A 478 -24.26 -0.19 -7.54
CA SER A 478 -23.74 -0.58 -8.86
C SER A 478 -22.72 0.42 -9.39
N ARG A 479 -21.62 -0.07 -9.97
CA ARG A 479 -20.61 0.76 -10.65
C ARG A 479 -21.01 1.15 -12.08
N ASN A 480 -22.09 0.57 -12.62
CA ASN A 480 -22.50 0.74 -14.02
C ASN A 480 -23.39 1.97 -14.26
N GLY A 481 -23.66 2.78 -13.22
CA GLY A 481 -24.45 4.01 -13.35
C GLY A 481 -25.97 3.79 -13.48
N ASP A 482 -26.45 2.54 -13.44
CA ASP A 482 -27.88 2.17 -13.45
C ASP A 482 -28.63 2.51 -12.15
N ASN A 483 -27.92 3.04 -11.14
CA ASN A 483 -28.41 3.40 -9.82
C ASN A 483 -29.07 2.22 -9.05
N SER A 484 -28.70 0.99 -9.39
CA SER A 484 -29.12 -0.22 -8.69
C SER A 484 -28.28 -0.43 -7.44
N TRP A 485 -28.90 -1.01 -6.43
CA TRP A 485 -28.28 -1.34 -5.15
C TRP A 485 -28.40 -2.84 -4.91
N PHE A 486 -27.38 -3.43 -4.30
CA PHE A 486 -27.33 -4.87 -4.02
C PHE A 486 -27.12 -5.10 -2.53
N LEU A 487 -27.89 -6.04 -1.97
CA LEU A 487 -27.66 -6.60 -0.65
C LEU A 487 -26.60 -7.72 -0.78
N ILE A 488 -25.57 -7.68 0.05
CA ILE A 488 -24.44 -8.61 -0.02
C ILE A 488 -24.12 -9.19 1.34
N ASP A 489 -23.22 -10.18 1.36
CA ASP A 489 -22.72 -10.81 2.59
C ASP A 489 -23.77 -11.65 3.33
N PHE A 490 -24.24 -12.70 2.66
CA PHE A 490 -25.19 -13.67 3.22
C PHE A 490 -24.56 -14.67 4.19
N MET A 491 -23.36 -14.41 4.72
CA MET A 491 -22.65 -15.33 5.61
C MET A 491 -23.30 -15.49 6.99
N ASP A 492 -24.19 -14.57 7.35
CA ASP A 492 -25.04 -14.65 8.53
C ASP A 492 -26.47 -15.06 8.20
N ALA A 493 -26.81 -15.38 6.95
CA ALA A 493 -28.17 -15.76 6.61
C ALA A 493 -28.60 -17.06 7.30
N ALA A 494 -29.90 -17.23 7.53
CA ALA A 494 -30.44 -18.44 8.13
C ALA A 494 -31.87 -18.73 7.65
N GLN A 495 -32.28 -19.98 7.77
CA GLN A 495 -33.68 -20.36 7.65
C GLN A 495 -34.50 -19.73 8.78
N SER A 496 -35.73 -19.36 8.45
CA SER A 496 -36.69 -18.75 9.35
C SER A 496 -37.83 -19.74 9.65
N PRO A 497 -38.23 -19.95 10.92
CA PRO A 497 -37.67 -19.34 12.14
C PRO A 497 -36.32 -19.93 12.56
N GLN A 498 -35.52 -19.17 13.31
CA GLN A 498 -34.24 -19.62 13.87
C GLN A 498 -34.25 -19.50 15.39
N VAL A 499 -33.85 -20.58 16.09
CA VAL A 499 -33.81 -20.64 17.56
C VAL A 499 -32.45 -20.23 18.12
N SER A 500 -31.38 -20.41 17.35
CA SER A 500 -30.03 -20.04 17.79
C SER A 500 -29.82 -18.53 17.65
N PRO A 501 -29.34 -17.81 18.68
CA PRO A 501 -28.98 -16.40 18.56
C PRO A 501 -27.90 -16.20 17.50
N SER A 502 -27.78 -14.97 16.99
CA SER A 502 -26.73 -14.63 16.02
C SER A 502 -25.32 -14.71 16.58
N GLY A 503 -24.32 -14.66 15.69
CA GLY A 503 -22.91 -14.63 16.09
C GLY A 503 -22.56 -13.44 16.99
N GLN A 504 -21.51 -13.61 17.80
CA GLN A 504 -21.00 -12.60 18.74
C GLN A 504 -20.48 -11.31 18.04
N HIS A 505 -20.29 -11.35 16.71
CA HIS A 505 -19.83 -10.21 15.92
C HIS A 505 -20.93 -9.21 15.59
N LEU A 506 -22.21 -9.54 15.80
CA LEU A 506 -23.31 -8.59 15.58
C LEU A 506 -23.45 -7.60 16.75
N SER A 507 -23.82 -6.36 16.43
CA SER A 507 -23.94 -5.26 17.39
C SER A 507 -25.39 -4.97 17.77
N LYS A 508 -25.67 -4.84 19.08
CA LYS A 508 -26.98 -4.40 19.61
C LYS A 508 -27.41 -3.00 19.14
N ALA A 509 -26.46 -2.17 18.69
CA ALA A 509 -26.76 -0.84 18.18
C ALA A 509 -27.26 -0.85 16.72
N GLU A 510 -27.00 -1.93 15.99
CA GLU A 510 -27.23 -2.02 14.54
C GLU A 510 -28.23 -3.12 14.15
N HIS A 511 -28.69 -3.94 15.10
CA HIS A 511 -29.52 -5.13 14.83
C HIS A 511 -30.75 -5.19 15.73
N ALA A 512 -31.77 -5.91 15.24
CA ALA A 512 -33.02 -6.12 15.94
C ALA A 512 -32.80 -6.79 17.31
N PRO A 513 -33.47 -6.33 18.39
CA PRO A 513 -33.18 -6.82 19.75
C PRO A 513 -33.33 -8.34 19.91
N GLU A 514 -34.34 -8.93 19.27
CA GLU A 514 -34.68 -10.34 19.44
C GLU A 514 -33.63 -11.31 18.87
N ILE A 515 -32.69 -10.84 18.04
CA ILE A 515 -31.60 -11.68 17.52
C ILE A 515 -30.58 -12.05 18.60
N PHE A 516 -30.56 -11.30 19.71
CA PHE A 516 -29.66 -11.48 20.86
C PHE A 516 -30.34 -12.14 22.07
N CYS A 517 -31.62 -12.48 21.95
CA CYS A 517 -32.39 -13.09 23.03
C CYS A 517 -32.47 -14.61 22.86
N ASP A 518 -32.60 -15.33 23.97
CA ASP A 518 -32.91 -16.75 23.96
C ASP A 518 -34.36 -16.92 23.48
N GLY A 519 -34.55 -17.28 22.21
CA GLY A 519 -35.87 -17.40 21.59
C GLY A 519 -35.81 -17.53 20.07
N SER A 520 -36.93 -17.92 19.45
CA SER A 520 -37.00 -17.98 17.99
C SER A 520 -37.17 -16.58 17.40
N HIS A 521 -36.33 -16.20 16.44
CA HIS A 521 -36.53 -15.01 15.63
C HIS A 521 -36.90 -15.36 14.19
N THR A 522 -37.57 -14.44 13.52
CA THR A 522 -38.16 -14.62 12.19
C THR A 522 -37.61 -13.60 11.20
N THR A 523 -38.11 -13.62 9.96
CA THR A 523 -37.81 -12.62 8.92
C THR A 523 -38.08 -11.16 9.35
N ALA A 524 -38.80 -10.93 10.44
CA ALA A 524 -39.03 -9.62 11.03
C ALA A 524 -37.74 -8.89 11.47
N VAL A 525 -36.64 -9.62 11.71
CA VAL A 525 -35.33 -9.00 12.02
C VAL A 525 -34.80 -8.19 10.84
N ASP A 526 -34.96 -8.70 9.61
CA ASP A 526 -34.50 -8.01 8.39
C ASP A 526 -35.32 -6.73 8.15
N VAL A 527 -36.63 -6.76 8.45
CA VAL A 527 -37.53 -5.61 8.32
C VAL A 527 -37.13 -4.49 9.29
N TRP A 528 -36.77 -4.85 10.52
CA TRP A 528 -36.23 -3.89 11.48
C TRP A 528 -34.93 -3.27 10.99
N SER A 529 -34.04 -4.07 10.41
CA SER A 529 -32.79 -3.58 9.84
C SER A 529 -33.00 -2.65 8.64
N VAL A 530 -34.07 -2.80 7.86
CA VAL A 530 -34.47 -1.80 6.84
C VAL A 530 -34.79 -0.45 7.49
N GLY A 531 -35.46 -0.45 8.65
CA GLY A 531 -35.64 0.76 9.47
C GLY A 531 -34.31 1.34 9.95
N GLN A 532 -33.39 0.49 10.37
CA GLN A 532 -32.06 0.90 10.79
C GLN A 532 -31.24 1.51 9.62
N LEU A 533 -31.39 1.04 8.39
CA LEU A 533 -30.77 1.69 7.20
C LEU A 533 -31.23 3.15 7.06
N ILE A 534 -32.52 3.43 7.29
CA ILE A 534 -33.04 4.80 7.29
C ILE A 534 -32.39 5.62 8.42
N ARG A 535 -32.33 5.09 9.65
CA ARG A 535 -31.76 5.80 10.80
C ARG A 535 -30.26 6.10 10.67
N SER A 536 -29.53 5.20 10.03
CA SER A 536 -28.06 5.24 9.93
C SER A 536 -27.56 5.80 8.60
N CYS A 537 -28.45 6.24 7.71
CA CYS A 537 -28.04 6.93 6.48
C CYS A 537 -27.39 8.31 6.79
N PRO A 538 -26.68 8.93 5.82
CA PRO A 538 -25.98 10.18 6.07
C PRO A 538 -26.90 11.26 6.67
N PRO A 539 -26.43 12.06 7.65
CA PRO A 539 -27.31 12.94 8.43
C PRO A 539 -28.18 13.90 7.60
N GLU A 540 -27.66 14.42 6.50
CA GLU A 540 -28.38 15.26 5.53
C GLU A 540 -29.51 14.53 4.81
N VAL A 541 -29.31 13.25 4.49
CA VAL A 541 -30.34 12.39 3.89
C VAL A 541 -31.37 12.01 4.93
N TYR A 542 -30.94 11.66 6.15
CA TYR A 542 -31.84 11.34 7.25
C TYR A 542 -32.76 12.51 7.62
N ARG A 543 -32.24 13.74 7.69
CA ARG A 543 -33.07 14.95 7.90
C ARG A 543 -34.13 15.11 6.82
N SER A 544 -33.80 14.73 5.58
CA SER A 544 -34.72 14.78 4.44
C SER A 544 -35.82 13.71 4.51
N TRP A 545 -35.64 12.66 5.33
CA TRP A 545 -36.65 11.62 5.58
C TRP A 545 -37.88 12.15 6.33
N TYR A 546 -37.72 13.15 7.19
CA TYR A 546 -38.85 13.72 7.91
C TYR A 546 -39.75 14.54 6.97
N ASP A 547 -41.05 14.23 6.95
CA ASP A 547 -42.06 14.99 6.22
C ASP A 547 -43.06 15.68 7.15
N THR A 548 -43.73 16.71 6.63
CA THR A 548 -44.77 17.46 7.35
C THR A 548 -45.99 16.61 7.71
N GLY A 549 -46.24 15.50 7.00
CA GLY A 549 -47.38 14.61 7.22
C GLY A 549 -47.11 13.49 8.22
N ARG A 550 -45.88 13.35 8.71
CA ARG A 550 -45.37 12.23 9.53
C ARG A 550 -45.53 10.85 8.88
N GLU A 551 -45.88 10.76 7.59
CA GLU A 551 -46.13 9.50 6.89
C GLU A 551 -44.87 8.62 6.84
N ARG A 552 -43.70 9.25 6.66
CA ARG A 552 -42.40 8.56 6.61
C ARG A 552 -41.88 8.26 8.01
N THR A 553 -42.20 9.10 8.99
CA THR A 553 -41.88 8.86 10.41
C THR A 553 -42.65 7.67 10.95
N GLN A 554 -43.97 7.60 10.72
CA GLN A 554 -44.80 6.47 11.12
C GLN A 554 -44.36 5.16 10.46
N PHE A 555 -43.94 5.22 9.19
CA PHE A 555 -43.40 4.04 8.52
C PHE A 555 -42.09 3.56 9.18
N LEU A 556 -41.20 4.48 9.55
CA LEU A 556 -39.96 4.14 10.27
C LEU A 556 -40.26 3.54 11.66
N GLU A 557 -41.19 4.14 12.41
CA GLU A 557 -41.64 3.63 13.71
C GLU A 557 -42.20 2.21 13.57
N LEU A 558 -43.00 1.95 12.54
CA LEU A 558 -43.59 0.63 12.27
C LEU A 558 -42.55 -0.43 11.84
N LEU A 559 -41.54 -0.05 11.04
CA LEU A 559 -40.44 -0.96 10.68
C LEU A 559 -39.66 -1.41 11.92
N MET A 560 -39.50 -0.51 12.89
CA MET A 560 -38.67 -0.70 14.07
C MET A 560 -39.48 -0.97 15.35
N ASP A 561 -40.72 -1.44 15.23
CA ASP A 561 -41.57 -1.76 16.38
C ASP A 561 -40.90 -2.81 17.28
N ASP A 562 -41.01 -2.63 18.61
CA ASP A 562 -40.44 -3.54 19.60
C ASP A 562 -41.07 -4.94 19.53
N ASP A 563 -42.34 -5.03 19.12
CA ASP A 563 -43.04 -6.29 18.86
C ASP A 563 -42.82 -6.74 17.40
N PRO A 564 -42.02 -7.80 17.15
CA PRO A 564 -41.71 -8.23 15.79
C PRO A 564 -42.95 -8.61 14.96
N SER A 565 -44.06 -8.98 15.62
CA SER A 565 -45.31 -9.35 14.94
C SER A 565 -46.09 -8.16 14.38
N ARG A 566 -45.79 -6.94 14.85
CA ARG A 566 -46.41 -5.70 14.37
C ARG A 566 -45.69 -5.09 13.17
N ARG A 567 -44.43 -5.50 12.94
CA ARG A 567 -43.64 -5.05 11.79
C ARG A 567 -44.29 -5.55 10.50
N PRO A 568 -44.24 -4.79 9.40
CA PRO A 568 -44.83 -5.18 8.14
C PRO A 568 -44.05 -6.34 7.51
N THR A 569 -44.67 -7.09 6.61
CA THR A 569 -43.92 -8.02 5.75
C THR A 569 -43.03 -7.26 4.77
N ALA A 570 -42.00 -7.89 4.21
CA ALA A 570 -41.16 -7.27 3.19
C ALA A 570 -41.96 -6.77 1.97
N VAL A 571 -43.05 -7.48 1.60
CA VAL A 571 -43.98 -7.07 0.53
C VAL A 571 -44.67 -5.75 0.89
N ALA A 572 -45.29 -5.69 2.08
CA ALA A 572 -45.98 -4.49 2.53
C ALA A 572 -45.03 -3.30 2.71
N ALA A 573 -43.81 -3.54 3.19
CA ALA A 573 -42.77 -2.53 3.30
C ALA A 573 -42.32 -2.01 1.92
N LEU A 574 -42.12 -2.90 0.93
CA LEU A 574 -41.75 -2.51 -0.44
C LEU A 574 -42.81 -1.62 -1.09
N ASP A 575 -44.08 -2.01 -0.98
CA ASP A 575 -45.20 -1.25 -1.51
C ASP A 575 -45.28 0.13 -0.86
N ARG A 576 -45.09 0.19 0.47
CA ARG A 576 -45.08 1.46 1.20
C ARG A 576 -43.91 2.36 0.80
N VAL A 577 -42.70 1.83 0.63
CA VAL A 577 -41.54 2.58 0.13
C VAL A 577 -41.82 3.19 -1.24
N ARG A 578 -42.36 2.40 -2.18
CA ARG A 578 -42.72 2.88 -3.53
C ARG A 578 -43.80 3.94 -3.51
N GLN A 579 -44.77 3.83 -2.61
CA GLN A 579 -45.80 4.86 -2.44
C GLN A 579 -45.19 6.18 -1.96
N LEU A 580 -44.37 6.13 -0.90
CA LEU A 580 -43.73 7.30 -0.30
C LEU A 580 -42.80 8.02 -1.30
N GLU A 581 -42.07 7.27 -2.10
CA GLU A 581 -41.24 7.82 -3.17
C GLU A 581 -42.08 8.55 -4.22
N ASN A 582 -43.15 7.91 -4.70
CA ASN A 582 -44.04 8.51 -5.70
C ASN A 582 -44.68 9.81 -5.20
N GLU A 583 -45.09 9.85 -3.93
CA GLU A 583 -45.62 11.06 -3.28
C GLU A 583 -44.56 12.16 -3.20
N TYR A 584 -43.33 11.81 -2.80
CA TYR A 584 -42.20 12.73 -2.75
C TYR A 584 -41.89 13.33 -4.13
N LEU A 585 -41.77 12.51 -5.18
CA LEU A 585 -41.47 12.96 -6.53
C LEU A 585 -42.58 13.86 -7.09
N LYS A 586 -43.86 13.55 -6.82
CA LYS A 586 -45.00 14.41 -7.17
C LYS A 586 -44.92 15.77 -6.48
N ARG A 587 -44.62 15.80 -5.17
CA ARG A 587 -44.46 17.04 -4.39
C ARG A 587 -43.28 17.89 -4.93
N LYS A 588 -42.14 17.27 -5.22
CA LYS A 588 -40.95 17.93 -5.80
C LYS A 588 -41.24 18.57 -7.15
N LYS A 589 -41.86 17.83 -8.09
CA LYS A 589 -42.27 18.35 -9.40
C LYS A 589 -43.23 19.54 -9.28
N ARG A 590 -44.19 19.49 -8.34
CA ARG A 590 -45.12 20.61 -8.09
C ARG A 590 -44.39 21.84 -7.56
N TYR A 591 -43.43 21.67 -6.67
CA TYR A 591 -42.62 22.76 -6.12
C TYR A 591 -41.73 23.41 -7.20
N GLU A 592 -41.05 22.62 -8.03
CA GLU A 592 -40.22 23.11 -9.14
C GLU A 592 -41.05 23.91 -10.16
N ARG A 593 -42.26 23.43 -10.51
CA ARG A 593 -43.20 24.19 -11.36
C ARG A 593 -43.58 25.54 -10.76
N LYS A 594 -43.94 25.57 -9.47
CA LYS A 594 -44.28 26.83 -8.77
C LYS A 594 -43.08 27.78 -8.69
N LYS A 595 -41.87 27.27 -8.50
CA LYS A 595 -40.64 28.07 -8.49
C LYS A 595 -40.33 28.69 -9.85
N LYS A 596 -40.56 27.93 -10.94
CA LYS A 596 -40.41 28.42 -12.32
C LYS A 596 -41.45 29.49 -12.66
N GLN A 597 -42.69 29.34 -12.20
CA GLN A 597 -43.78 30.33 -12.36
C GLN A 597 -43.60 31.62 -11.54
N ARG A 598 -42.78 31.61 -10.49
CA ARG A 598 -42.45 32.81 -9.68
C ARG A 598 -41.20 33.55 -10.18
N ARG A 599 -40.46 32.96 -11.12
CA ARG A 599 -39.24 33.53 -11.74
C ARG A 599 -39.49 34.06 -13.16
N MET A 600 -40.63 33.69 -13.75
CA MET A 600 -41.29 34.42 -14.84
C MET A 600 -42.22 35.43 -14.20
#